data_AF-A0A192CI69-F1
#
_entry.id   AF-A0A192CI69-F1
#
_cell.length_a   1.000
_cell.length_b   1.000
_cell.length_c   1.000
_cell.angle_alpha   90.00
_cell.angle_beta   90.00
_cell.angle_gamma   90.00
#
_symmetry.space_group_name_H-M   'P 1'
#
loop_
_entity.id
_entity.type
_entity.pdbx_description
1 polymer ?
#
loop_
_entity_poly.entity_id
_entity_poly.type
_entity_poly.pdbx_seq_one_letter_code
_entity_poly.pdbx_strand_id
1 'polypeptide(L)'
;MFKEKLEDYTEEEFLNFLGGLRSSMKDGKPLKGKELEMYWDSLVDHFIEITQHPSGSDLIFYPKSQGDDKPENILKIVKEWRRSQGLPLFKDSK
;
A
#
# COMPACT_ATOMS: atom_id res chain seq x y z
N MET A 1 -0.55 4.57 12.42
CA MET A 1 -1.48 5.64 11.97
C MET A 1 -1.27 5.85 10.48
N PHE A 2 -2.33 6.13 9.74
CA PHE A 2 -2.22 6.48 8.32
C PHE A 2 -1.63 7.88 8.16
N LYS A 3 -0.80 8.05 7.12
CA LYS A 3 -0.34 9.37 6.68
C LYS A 3 -1.09 9.71 5.41
N GLU A 4 -1.51 10.95 5.28
CA GLU A 4 -2.43 11.39 4.21
C GLU A 4 -1.78 11.39 2.83
N LYS A 5 -0.45 11.46 2.75
CA LYS A 5 0.28 11.53 1.48
C LYS A 5 1.40 10.51 1.43
N LEU A 6 1.69 10.02 0.22
CA LEU A 6 2.77 9.05 0.01
C LEU A 6 4.14 9.64 0.38
N GLU A 7 4.37 10.93 0.09
CA GLU A 7 5.62 11.63 0.40
C GLU A 7 5.89 11.80 1.90
N ASP A 8 4.92 11.53 2.76
CA ASP A 8 5.13 11.50 4.21
C ASP A 8 5.66 10.16 4.71
N TYR A 9 5.55 9.09 3.91
CA TYR A 9 6.06 7.75 4.20
C TYR A 9 7.53 7.60 3.80
N THR A 10 8.30 6.90 4.62
CA THR A 10 9.50 6.20 4.14
C THR A 10 9.12 4.93 3.39
N GLU A 11 10.04 4.40 2.59
CA GLU A 11 9.83 3.10 1.94
C GLU A 11 9.54 1.98 2.95
N GLU A 12 10.25 1.96 4.08
CA GLU A 12 10.04 0.98 5.15
C GLU A 12 8.65 1.09 5.79
N GLU A 13 8.18 2.30 6.07
CA GLU A 13 6.83 2.51 6.62
C GLU A 13 5.75 2.06 5.63
N PHE A 14 5.97 2.29 4.34
CA PHE A 14 5.05 1.83 3.29
C PHE A 14 5.05 0.30 3.16
N LEU A 15 6.21 -0.36 3.24
CA LEU A 15 6.28 -1.83 3.28
C LEU A 15 5.55 -2.41 4.48
N ASN A 16 5.72 -1.81 5.67
CA ASN A 16 5.00 -2.22 6.87
C ASN A 16 3.48 -2.07 6.70
N PHE A 17 3.03 -0.99 6.05
CA PHE A 17 1.63 -0.79 5.67
C PHE A 17 1.13 -1.87 4.71
N LEU A 18 1.90 -2.21 3.66
CA LEU A 18 1.56 -3.29 2.72
C LEU A 18 1.51 -4.67 3.39
N GLY A 19 2.33 -4.92 4.41
CA GLY A 19 2.23 -6.11 5.25
C GLY A 19 0.89 -6.20 5.98
N GLY A 20 0.32 -5.06 6.39
CA GLY A 20 -1.00 -4.95 7.01
C GLY A 20 -2.14 -5.48 6.13
N LEU A 21 -2.08 -5.25 4.81
CA LEU A 21 -3.05 -5.76 3.84
C LEU A 21 -3.09 -7.29 3.74
N ARG A 22 -2.11 -7.98 4.32
CA ARG A 22 -1.98 -9.44 4.34
C ARG A 22 -2.12 -10.02 5.74
N SER A 23 -2.42 -9.18 6.73
CA SER A 23 -2.45 -9.51 8.14
C SER A 23 -3.88 -9.52 8.68
N SER A 24 -4.18 -10.43 9.61
CA SER A 24 -5.39 -10.38 10.42
C SER A 24 -5.17 -9.69 11.77
N MET A 25 -4.07 -8.94 11.91
CA MET A 25 -3.67 -8.29 13.16
C MET A 25 -3.63 -6.77 12.97
N LYS A 26 -4.18 -6.04 13.93
CA LYS A 26 -4.06 -4.59 14.06
C LYS A 26 -3.52 -4.24 15.43
N ASP A 27 -2.42 -3.50 15.50
CA ASP A 27 -1.76 -3.09 16.75
C ASP A 27 -1.52 -4.27 17.72
N GLY A 28 -1.13 -5.43 17.18
CA GLY A 28 -0.87 -6.65 17.95
C GLY A 28 -2.13 -7.40 18.41
N LYS A 29 -3.32 -6.98 17.99
CA LYS A 29 -4.60 -7.64 18.31
C LYS A 29 -5.20 -8.31 17.07
N PRO A 30 -5.68 -9.56 17.18
CA PRO A 30 -6.35 -10.22 16.07
C PRO A 30 -7.73 -9.59 15.81
N LEU A 31 -8.04 -9.35 14.55
CA LEU A 31 -9.37 -8.95 14.08
C LEU A 31 -10.05 -10.13 13.38
N LYS A 32 -11.38 -10.19 13.41
CA LYS A 32 -12.18 -11.26 12.77
C LYS A 32 -13.52 -10.74 12.27
N GLY A 33 -14.13 -11.48 11.33
CA GLY A 33 -15.44 -11.19 10.78
C GLY A 33 -15.53 -9.76 10.24
N LYS A 34 -16.65 -9.09 10.50
CA LYS A 34 -16.92 -7.73 10.00
C LYS A 34 -15.85 -6.69 10.39
N GLU A 35 -15.22 -6.83 11.56
CA GLU A 35 -14.16 -5.90 11.97
C GLU A 35 -12.89 -6.04 11.11
N LEU A 36 -12.55 -7.28 10.75
CA LEU A 36 -11.44 -7.55 9.83
C LEU A 36 -11.75 -7.04 8.42
N GLU A 37 -12.97 -7.30 7.93
CA GLU A 37 -13.43 -6.82 6.62
C GLU A 37 -13.34 -5.30 6.54
N MET A 38 -13.93 -4.57 7.49
CA MET A 38 -13.87 -3.10 7.54
C MET A 38 -12.44 -2.57 7.65
N TYR A 39 -11.56 -3.28 8.37
CA TYR A 39 -10.16 -2.89 8.46
C TYR A 39 -9.44 -3.07 7.12
N TRP A 40 -9.63 -4.20 6.44
CA TRP A 40 -9.07 -4.43 5.11
C TRP A 40 -9.59 -3.44 4.08
N ASP A 41 -10.89 -3.15 4.07
CA ASP A 41 -11.48 -2.12 3.20
C ASP A 41 -10.79 -0.77 3.43
N SER A 42 -10.61 -0.36 4.69
CA SER A 42 -9.92 0.91 4.99
C SER A 42 -8.45 0.94 4.55
N LEU A 43 -7.75 -0.20 4.58
CA LEU A 43 -6.37 -0.29 4.10
C LEU A 43 -6.29 -0.18 2.58
N VAL A 44 -7.23 -0.81 1.88
CA VAL A 44 -7.30 -0.78 0.41
C VAL A 44 -7.67 0.62 -0.07
N ASP A 45 -8.67 1.25 0.54
CA ASP A 45 -9.07 2.63 0.24
C ASP A 45 -7.90 3.59 0.45
N HIS A 46 -7.21 3.46 1.59
CA HIS A 46 -6.02 4.26 1.89
C HIS A 46 -4.90 4.05 0.86
N PHE A 47 -4.64 2.80 0.46
CA PHE A 47 -3.65 2.48 -0.57
C PHE A 47 -3.98 3.17 -1.90
N ILE A 48 -5.24 3.10 -2.34
CA ILE A 48 -5.68 3.74 -3.58
C ILE A 48 -5.46 5.25 -3.51
N GLU A 49 -5.87 5.87 -2.40
CA GLU A 49 -5.78 7.32 -2.20
C GLU A 49 -4.33 7.82 -2.24
N ILE A 50 -3.43 7.23 -1.45
CA ILE A 50 -2.07 7.76 -1.34
C ILE A 50 -1.20 7.43 -2.55
N THR A 51 -1.40 6.26 -3.17
CA THR A 51 -0.58 5.88 -4.33
C THR A 51 -0.98 6.62 -5.59
N GLN A 52 -2.29 6.93 -5.73
CA GLN A 52 -2.90 7.54 -6.92
C GLN A 52 -2.69 6.73 -8.21
N HIS A 53 -2.22 5.48 -8.08
CA HIS A 53 -1.90 4.65 -9.22
C HIS A 53 -3.21 4.24 -9.93
N PRO A 54 -3.30 4.33 -11.27
CA PRO A 54 -4.55 4.09 -12.00
C PRO A 54 -5.08 2.66 -11.87
N SER A 55 -4.20 1.68 -11.64
CA SER A 55 -4.60 0.30 -11.35
C SER A 55 -5.19 0.11 -9.95
N GLY A 56 -5.07 1.09 -9.04
CA GLY A 56 -5.63 1.01 -7.69
C GLY A 56 -5.34 -0.32 -7.00
N SER A 57 -6.39 -0.93 -6.46
CA SER A 57 -6.32 -2.22 -5.76
C SER A 57 -5.96 -3.42 -6.65
N ASP A 58 -5.98 -3.28 -7.99
CA ASP A 58 -5.55 -4.36 -8.89
C ASP A 58 -4.06 -4.68 -8.70
N LEU A 59 -3.25 -3.73 -8.23
CA LEU A 59 -1.85 -4.00 -7.86
C LEU A 59 -1.72 -5.05 -6.75
N ILE A 60 -2.77 -5.20 -5.93
CA ILE A 60 -2.80 -6.13 -4.79
C ILE A 60 -3.52 -7.43 -5.18
N PHE A 61 -4.69 -7.33 -5.83
CA PHE A 61 -5.58 -8.47 -6.05
C PHE A 61 -5.45 -9.11 -7.44
N TYR A 62 -5.01 -8.35 -8.44
CA TYR A 62 -4.94 -8.76 -9.85
C TYR A 62 -3.58 -8.40 -10.45
N PRO A 63 -2.47 -8.93 -9.90
CA PRO A 63 -1.14 -8.61 -10.38
C PRO A 63 -0.96 -9.01 -11.85
N LYS A 64 -0.29 -8.15 -12.62
CA LYS A 64 -0.04 -8.42 -14.05
C LYS A 64 0.84 -9.65 -14.27
N SER A 65 1.80 -9.87 -13.38
CA SER A 65 2.71 -11.00 -13.41
C SER A 65 2.78 -11.69 -12.05
N GLN A 66 3.15 -12.97 -12.05
CA GLN A 66 3.33 -13.71 -10.82
C GLN A 66 4.36 -13.04 -9.91
N GLY A 67 3.95 -12.70 -8.69
CA GLY A 67 4.80 -12.09 -7.67
C GLY A 67 4.81 -10.57 -7.69
N ASP A 68 4.16 -9.89 -8.65
CA ASP A 68 4.02 -8.42 -8.63
C ASP A 68 3.22 -7.95 -7.40
N ASP A 69 2.38 -8.82 -6.83
CA ASP A 69 1.61 -8.55 -5.63
C ASP A 69 2.49 -8.47 -4.37
N LYS A 70 3.72 -8.98 -4.39
CA LYS A 70 4.62 -8.93 -3.22
C LYS A 70 4.87 -7.47 -2.79
N PRO A 71 4.89 -7.16 -1.47
CA PRO A 71 5.05 -5.80 -0.97
C PRO A 71 6.20 -5.01 -1.62
N GLU A 72 7.35 -5.64 -1.80
CA GLU A 72 8.54 -5.02 -2.38
C GLU A 72 8.34 -4.68 -3.86
N ASN A 73 7.60 -5.51 -4.59
CA ASN A 73 7.28 -5.29 -6.00
C ASN A 73 6.19 -4.23 -6.17
N ILE A 74 5.15 -4.24 -5.33
CA ILE A 74 4.13 -3.17 -5.32
C ILE A 74 4.80 -1.82 -5.05
N LEU A 75 5.67 -1.73 -4.04
CA LEU A 75 6.41 -0.51 -3.74
C LEU A 75 7.20 -0.03 -4.96
N LYS A 76 7.93 -0.94 -5.62
CA LYS A 76 8.69 -0.63 -6.83
C LYS A 76 7.80 -0.11 -7.96
N ILE A 77 6.68 -0.79 -8.24
CA ILE A 77 5.72 -0.40 -9.28
C ILE A 77 5.16 1.01 -9.00
N VAL A 78 4.71 1.27 -7.77
CA VAL A 78 4.19 2.58 -7.35
C VAL A 78 5.26 3.66 -7.52
N LYS A 79 6.48 3.39 -7.06
CA LYS A 79 7.60 4.34 -7.13
C LYS A 79 7.99 4.69 -8.56
N GLU A 80 8.13 3.67 -9.42
CA GLU A 80 8.47 3.85 -10.84
C GLU A 80 7.38 4.61 -11.59
N TRP A 81 6.11 4.26 -11.35
CA TRP A 81 4.99 4.96 -11.96
C TRP A 81 4.94 6.41 -11.51
N ARG A 82 4.97 6.71 -10.21
CA ARG A 82 4.92 8.10 -9.72
C ARG A 82 6.08 8.95 -10.24
N ARG A 83 7.28 8.37 -10.32
CA ARG A 83 8.45 9.03 -10.92
C ARG A 83 8.19 9.38 -12.39
N SER A 84 7.57 8.47 -13.16
CA SER A 84 7.21 8.73 -14.57
C SER A 84 6.18 9.85 -14.75
N GLN A 85 5.35 10.10 -13.72
CA GLN A 85 4.34 11.16 -13.72
C GLN A 85 4.86 12.50 -13.16
N GLY A 86 6.11 12.55 -12.66
CA GLY A 86 6.65 13.73 -11.98
C GLY A 86 6.02 14.01 -10.62
N LEU A 87 5.40 13.01 -9.98
CA LEU A 87 4.78 13.13 -8.67
C LEU A 87 5.81 12.98 -7.54
N PRO A 88 5.56 13.58 -6.35
CA PRO A 88 6.38 13.34 -5.17
C PRO A 88 6.52 11.86 -4.84
N LEU A 89 7.74 11.45 -4.49
CA LEU A 89 8.07 10.09 -4.05
C LEU A 89 8.11 10.02 -2.51
N PHE A 90 8.50 8.87 -1.97
CA PHE A 90 8.68 8.67 -0.52
C PHE A 90 9.65 9.68 0.08
N LYS A 91 9.47 9.95 1.38
CA LYS A 91 10.25 10.90 2.17
C LYS A 91 11.76 10.69 2.09
N ASP A 92 12.18 9.43 1.99
CA ASP A 92 13.57 8.98 1.92
C ASP A 92 14.03 8.61 0.50
N SER A 93 13.17 8.78 -0.51
CA SER A 93 13.55 8.64 -1.91
C SER A 93 14.40 9.85 -2.33
N LYS A 94 15.67 9.59 -2.65
CA LYS A 94 16.55 10.53 -3.34
C LYS A 94 16.24 10.61 -4.83
#